data_AF-A0A3E4V0X8-F1
#
_entry.id   AF-A0A3E4V0X8-F1
#
_cell.length_a   1.000
_cell.length_b   1.000
_cell.length_c   1.000
_cell.angle_alpha   90.00
_cell.angle_beta   90.00
_cell.angle_gamma   90.00
#
_symmetry.space_group_name_H-M   'P 1'
#
loop_
_entity.id
_entity.type
_entity.pdbx_description
1 polymer ?
#
loop_
_entity_poly.entity_id
_entity_poly.type
_entity_poly.pdbx_seq_one_letter_code
_entity_poly.pdbx_strand_id
1 'polypeptide(L)' 'MSIRLRMRTTTEIKRTLARVANMALNGEIDTKVANTVILACNAILGAIKTDEQQKKIDELEELLNEINGK' A
#
# COMPACT_ATOMS: atom_id res chain seq x y z
N MET A 1 0.91 4.09 -25.17
CA MET A 1 0.83 2.90 -24.29
C MET A 1 0.05 3.28 -23.04
N SER A 2 -0.93 2.47 -22.61
CA SER A 2 -1.55 2.63 -21.28
C SER A 2 -0.68 1.90 -20.25
N ILE A 3 -0.15 2.63 -19.28
CA ILE A 3 0.63 2.04 -18.17
C ILE A 3 -0.35 1.38 -17.21
N ARG A 4 -0.43 0.05 -17.23
CA ARG A 4 -1.20 -0.72 -16.24
C ARG A 4 -0.31 -1.02 -15.03
N LEU A 5 -0.56 -0.34 -13.92
CA LEU A 5 0.15 -0.55 -12.66
C LEU A 5 -0.51 -1.68 -11.86
N ARG A 6 0.30 -2.52 -11.21
CA ARG A 6 -0.15 -3.58 -10.31
C ARG A 6 0.00 -3.08 -8.88
N MET A 7 -1.08 -3.14 -8.10
CA MET A 7 -1.17 -2.55 -6.76
C MET A 7 -1.91 -3.45 -5.77
N ARG A 8 -1.89 -4.79 -5.96
CA ARG A 8 -2.66 -5.71 -5.10
C ARG A 8 -1.94 -6.08 -3.81
N THR A 9 -0.60 -6.04 -3.81
CA THR A 9 0.21 -6.39 -2.63
C THR A 9 1.24 -5.33 -2.36
N THR A 10 1.71 -5.25 -1.11
CA THR A 10 2.82 -4.38 -0.71
C THR A 10 4.05 -4.54 -1.62
N THR A 11 4.36 -5.77 -2.02
CA THR A 11 5.49 -6.07 -2.92
C THR A 11 5.27 -5.51 -4.33
N GLU A 12 4.07 -5.67 -4.89
CA GLU A 12 3.73 -5.11 -6.20
C GLU A 12 3.78 -3.57 -6.19
N ILE A 13 3.27 -2.96 -5.12
CA ILE A 13 3.25 -1.50 -4.96
C ILE A 13 4.69 -0.95 -4.87
N LYS A 14 5.57 -1.59 -4.09
CA LYS A 14 6.99 -1.22 -4.02
C LYS A 14 7.68 -1.29 -5.39
N ARG A 15 7.42 -2.35 -6.17
CA ARG A 15 7.94 -2.46 -7.55
C ARG A 15 7.39 -1.37 -8.47
N THR A 16 6.10 -1.05 -8.34
CA THR A 16 5.47 0.05 -9.07
C THR A 16 6.12 1.39 -8.75
N LEU A 17 6.33 1.70 -7.46
CA LEU A 17 7.00 2.93 -7.02
C LEU A 17 8.43 3.04 -7.59
N ALA A 18 9.21 1.96 -7.55
CA ALA A 18 10.56 1.95 -8.11
C ALA A 18 10.56 2.24 -9.62
N ARG A 19 9.60 1.66 -10.37
CA ARG A 19 9.44 1.95 -11.80
C ARG A 19 9.07 3.41 -12.05
N VAL A 20 8.11 3.95 -11.31
CA VAL A 20 7.66 5.34 -11.43
C VAL A 20 8.81 6.30 -11.15
N ALA A 21 9.62 6.03 -10.12
CA ALA A 21 10.81 6.83 -9.81
C ALA A 21 11.81 6.83 -10.97
N ASN A 22 12.11 5.66 -11.54
CA ASN A 22 13.02 5.56 -12.69
C ASN A 22 12.47 6.29 -13.92
N MET A 23 11.16 6.14 -14.22
CA MET A 23 10.52 6.84 -15.33
C MET A 23 10.60 8.36 -15.17
N ALA A 24 10.42 8.87 -13.95
CA ALA A 24 10.53 10.30 -13.68
C ALA A 24 11.99 10.79 -13.83
N LEU A 25 12.97 10.03 -13.32
CA LEU A 25 14.40 10.36 -13.45
C LEU A 25 14.88 10.35 -14.90
N ASN A 26 14.34 9.45 -15.73
CA ASN A 26 14.65 9.35 -17.16
C ASN A 26 13.86 10.35 -18.02
N GLY A 27 12.95 11.14 -17.44
CA GLY A 27 12.09 12.07 -18.18
C GLY A 27 10.99 11.41 -19.00
N GLU A 28 10.68 10.13 -18.77
CA GLU A 28 9.61 9.38 -19.45
C GLU A 28 8.21 9.80 -18.98
N ILE A 29 8.10 10.31 -17.75
CA ILE A 29 6.88 10.90 -17.20
C ILE A 29 7.21 12.22 -16.50
N ASP A 30 6.26 13.15 -16.51
CA ASP A 30 6.41 14.37 -15.72
C ASP A 30 6.29 14.09 -14.22
N THR A 31 6.82 15.02 -13.41
CA THR A 31 6.82 14.90 -11.95
C THR A 31 5.41 14.95 -11.35
N LYS A 32 4.44 15.59 -12.02
CA LYS A 32 3.05 15.66 -11.55
C LYS A 32 2.38 14.30 -11.65
N VAL A 33 2.53 13.61 -12.78
CA VAL A 33 2.07 12.24 -13.02
C VAL A 33 2.74 11.29 -12.03
N ALA A 34 4.07 11.39 -11.86
CA ALA A 34 4.79 10.58 -10.89
C ALA A 34 4.25 10.76 -9.47
N ASN A 35 4.06 12.01 -9.04
CA ASN A 35 3.54 12.33 -7.71
C ASN A 35 2.10 11.81 -7.51
N THR A 36 1.23 11.91 -8.52
CA THR A 36 -0.12 11.34 -8.45
C THR A 36 -0.08 9.83 -8.23
N VAL A 37 0.81 9.12 -8.94
CA VAL A 37 0.95 7.66 -8.76
C VAL A 37 1.51 7.31 -7.39
N ILE A 38 2.51 8.06 -6.90
CA ILE A 38 3.08 7.87 -5.55
C ILE A 38 2.01 8.07 -4.48
N LEU A 39 1.18 9.10 -4.60
CA LEU A 39 0.09 9.37 -3.67
C LEU A 39 -0.92 8.22 -3.62
N ALA A 40 -1.34 7.70 -4.78
CA ALA A 40 -2.23 6.55 -4.86
C ALA A 40 -1.61 5.30 -4.20
N CYS A 41 -0.33 5.03 -4.47
CA CYS A 41 0.40 3.92 -3.85
C CYS A 41 0.46 4.05 -2.32
N ASN A 42 0.73 5.25 -1.80
CA ASN A 42 0.79 5.51 -0.36
C ASN A 42 -0.58 5.33 0.31
N ALA A 43 -1.66 5.77 -0.34
CA ALA A 43 -3.02 5.55 0.16
C ALA A 43 -3.37 4.06 0.27
N ILE A 44 -3.02 3.27 -0.75
CA ILE A 44 -3.27 1.82 -0.76
C ILE A 44 -2.41 1.11 0.30
N LEU A 45 -1.13 1.45 0.43
CA LEU A 45 -0.27 0.91 1.49
C LEU A 45 -0.79 1.25 2.90
N GLY A 46 -1.32 2.46 3.06
CA GLY A 46 -2.00 2.88 4.29
C GLY A 46 -3.18 1.98 4.60
N ALA A 47 -4.08 1.76 3.64
CA ALA A 47 -5.24 0.88 3.80
C ALA A 47 -4.83 -0.57 4.15
N ILE A 48 -3.87 -1.16 3.42
CA ILE A 48 -3.36 -2.51 3.72
C ILE A 48 -2.85 -2.60 5.16
N LYS A 49 -2.07 -1.61 5.60
CA LYS A 49 -1.53 -1.58 6.95
C LYS A 49 -2.63 -1.45 8.00
N THR A 50 -3.63 -0.61 7.77
CA THR A 50 -4.78 -0.46 8.66
C THR A 50 -5.56 -1.76 8.77
N ASP A 51 -5.82 -2.44 7.65
CA ASP A 51 -6.52 -3.73 7.65
C ASP A 51 -5.74 -4.82 8.40
N GLU A 52 -4.42 -4.90 8.20
CA GLU A 52 -3.55 -5.83 8.95
C GLU A 52 -3.51 -5.51 10.44
N GLN A 53 -3.54 -4.23 10.82
CA GLN A 53 -3.60 -3.81 12.21
C GLN A 53 -4.94 -4.16 12.84
N GLN A 54 -6.04 -3.94 12.13
CA GLN A 54 -7.38 -4.27 12.64
C GLN A 54 -7.51 -5.77 12.91
N LYS A 55 -7.05 -6.64 11.99
CA LYS A 55 -7.05 -8.09 12.23
C LYS A 55 -6.33 -8.50 13.52
N LYS A 56 -5.18 -7.88 13.80
CA LYS A 56 -4.44 -8.15 15.04
C LYS A 56 -5.17 -7.64 16.27
N ILE A 57 -5.88 -6.52 16.17
CA ILE A 57 -6.72 -6.01 17.24
C ILE A 57 -7.85 -7.01 17.51
N ASP A 58 -8.53 -7.47 16.47
CA ASP A 58 -9.62 -8.45 16.58
C ASP A 58 -9.12 -9.75 17.23
N GLU A 59 -7.98 -10.30 16.80
CA GLU A 59 -7.33 -11.47 17.41
C GLU A 59 -6.99 -11.24 18.90
N LEU A 60 -6.52 -10.05 19.26
CA LEU A 60 -6.21 -9.70 20.65
C LEU A 60 -7.48 -9.55 21.50
N GLU A 61 -8.55 -9.00 20.94
CA GLU A 61 -9.85 -8.87 21.61
C GLU A 61 -10.44 -10.26 21.91
N GLU A 62 -10.35 -11.20 20.97
CA GLU A 62 -10.76 -12.60 21.17
C GLU A 62 -9.99 -13.24 22.33
N LEU A 63 -8.65 -13.15 22.32
CA LEU A 63 -7.81 -13.67 23.41
C LEU A 63 -8.12 -13.03 24.77
N LEU A 64 -8.40 -11.72 24.80
CA LEU A 64 -8.77 -11.03 26.04
C LEU A 64 -10.13 -11.48 26.57
N ASN A 65 -11.10 -11.78 25.71
CA ASN A 65 -12.40 -12.30 26.12
C ASN A 65 -12.25 -13.69 26.74
N GLU A 66 -11.47 -14.57 26.11
CA GLU A 66 -11.17 -15.91 26.62
C GLU A 66 -10.53 -15.87 28.02
N ILE A 67 -9.53 -15.00 28.22
CA ILE A 67 -8.84 -14.85 29.52
C ILE A 67 -9.76 -14.29 30.59
N ASN A 68 -10.63 -13.34 30.22
CA ASN A 68 -11.56 -12.72 31.16
C ASN A 68 -12.80 -13.57 31.43
N GLY A 69 -12.90 -14.78 30.86
CA GLY A 69 -14.01 -15.70 31.07
C GLY A 69 -15.36 -15.15 30.61
N LYS A 70 -15.36 -14.27 29.60
CA LYS A 70 -16.54 -13.77 28.93
C LYS A 70 -16.72 -14.46 27.58
#